data_AF-A0AAN0WE27-F1
#
_entry.id   AF-A0AAN0WE27-F1
#
_cell.length_a   1.000
_cell.length_b   1.000
_cell.length_c   1.000
_cell.angle_alpha   90.00
_cell.angle_beta   90.00
_cell.angle_gamma   90.00
#
_symmetry.space_group_name_H-M   'P 1'
#
loop_
_entity.id
_entity.type
_entity.pdbx_description
1 polymer ?
#
loop_
_entity_poly.entity_id
_entity_poly.type
_entity_poly.pdbx_seq_one_letter_code
_entity_poly.pdbx_strand_id
1 'polypeptide(L)' 'MSAQAVFKQMRNHFLKTGEIMQGAEFTRKIAMRYDVDSVIDGLLMFNRYLDEQRKEVG' A
#
# COMPACT_ATOMS: atom_id res chain seq x y z
N MET A 1 8.90 7.76 9.21
CA MET A 1 8.63 8.03 7.77
C MET A 1 7.14 8.41 7.69
N SER A 2 6.45 8.45 6.54
CA SER A 2 5.02 8.86 6.52
C SER A 2 4.10 7.82 5.89
N ALA A 3 2.84 7.78 6.37
CA ALA A 3 1.77 6.98 5.80
C ALA A 3 1.57 7.21 4.29
N GLN A 4 1.71 8.46 3.85
CA GLN A 4 1.58 8.82 2.44
C GLN A 4 2.67 8.18 1.56
N ALA A 5 3.88 8.01 2.10
CA ALA A 5 4.96 7.33 1.39
C ALA A 5 4.70 5.82 1.27
N VAL A 6 4.20 5.17 2.34
CA VAL A 6 3.75 3.77 2.31
C VAL A 6 2.65 3.59 1.26
N PHE A 7 1.61 4.42 1.29
CA PHE A 7 0.54 4.42 0.29
C PHE A 7 1.07 4.56 -1.13
N LYS A 8 1.93 5.56 -1.39
CA LYS A 8 2.49 5.80 -2.73
C LYS A 8 3.29 4.59 -3.23
N GLN A 9 4.04 3.94 -2.33
CA GLN A 9 4.84 2.77 -2.68
C GLN A 9 3.97 1.54 -3.00
N MET A 10 2.94 1.28 -2.20
CA MET A 10 1.94 0.23 -2.45
C MET A 10 1.18 0.47 -3.75
N ARG A 11 0.66 1.68 -3.95
CA ARG A 11 -0.05 2.08 -5.16
C ARG A 11 0.83 1.95 -6.40
N ASN A 12 2.07 2.43 -6.36
CA ASN A 12 2.97 2.33 -7.51
C ASN A 12 3.29 0.88 -7.88
N HIS A 13 3.47 0.01 -6.87
CA HIS A 13 3.65 -1.42 -7.12
C HIS A 13 2.41 -2.03 -7.78
N PHE A 14 1.22 -1.75 -7.23
CA PHE A 14 -0.04 -2.23 -7.77
C PHE A 14 -0.31 -1.75 -9.20
N LEU A 15 -0.14 -0.45 -9.49
CA LEU A 15 -0.32 0.08 -10.84
C LEU A 15 0.67 -0.51 -11.86
N LYS A 16 1.86 -0.93 -11.40
CA LYS A 16 2.89 -1.50 -12.28
C LYS A 16 2.69 -2.98 -12.56
N THR A 17 2.19 -3.73 -11.57
CA THR A 17 2.14 -5.21 -11.60
C THR A 17 0.74 -5.77 -11.71
N GLY A 18 -0.28 -5.01 -11.31
CA GLY A 18 -1.64 -5.49 -11.08
C GLY A 18 -1.80 -6.26 -9.76
N GLU A 19 -0.73 -6.41 -8.97
CA GLU A 19 -0.69 -7.25 -7.78
C GLU A 19 -0.53 -6.43 -6.49
N ILE A 20 -1.08 -6.94 -5.39
CA ILE A 20 -0.88 -6.33 -4.07
C ILE A 20 0.46 -6.81 -3.50
N MET A 21 1.28 -5.88 -3.04
CA MET A 21 2.57 -6.21 -2.41
C MET A 21 2.33 -6.98 -1.10
N GLN A 22 2.87 -8.20 -1.01
CA GLN A 22 2.69 -9.10 0.14
C GLN A 22 3.98 -9.79 0.56
N GLY A 23 3.93 -10.48 1.71
CA GLY A 23 4.99 -11.34 2.21
C GLY A 23 6.35 -10.65 2.34
N ALA A 24 7.40 -11.33 1.87
CA ALA A 24 8.77 -10.87 2.03
C ALA A 24 9.07 -9.53 1.35
N GLU A 25 8.38 -9.22 0.23
CA GLU A 25 8.57 -7.94 -0.45
C GLU A 25 7.99 -6.80 0.39
N PHE A 26 6.77 -6.98 0.90
CA PHE A 26 6.15 -6.02 1.82
C PHE A 26 7.01 -5.79 3.06
N THR A 27 7.50 -6.87 3.68
CA THR A 27 8.36 -6.74 4.87
C THR A 27 9.62 -5.93 4.57
N ARG A 28 10.35 -6.24 3.49
CA ARG A 28 11.62 -5.56 3.15
C ARG A 28 11.43 -4.12 2.70
N LYS A 29 10.35 -3.84 1.97
CA LYS A 29 10.13 -2.54 1.33
C LYS A 29 9.31 -1.58 2.19
N ILE A 30 8.49 -2.10 3.10
CA ILE A 30 7.57 -1.33 3.95
C ILE A 30 7.85 -1.61 5.44
N ALA A 31 7.54 -2.80 5.96
CA ALA A 31 7.52 -3.02 7.42
C ALA A 31 8.87 -2.75 8.12
N MET A 32 10.00 -2.96 7.44
CA MET A 32 11.34 -2.68 7.99
C MET A 32 11.82 -1.23 7.84
N ARG A 33 11.14 -0.41 7.01
CA ARG A 33 11.60 0.93 6.63
C ARG A 33 10.77 2.06 7.27
N TYR A 34 9.54 1.77 7.65
CA TYR A 34 8.59 2.73 8.18
C TYR A 34 8.21 2.35 9.61
N ASP A 35 7.90 3.35 10.43
CA ASP A 35 7.29 3.16 11.74
C ASP A 35 5.91 2.50 11.60
N VAL A 36 5.51 1.76 12.65
CA VAL A 36 4.30 0.93 12.65
C VAL A 36 3.05 1.76 12.33
N ASP A 37 2.92 2.95 12.91
CA ASP A 37 1.77 3.83 12.69
C ASP A 37 1.67 4.26 11.21
N SER A 38 2.78 4.68 10.61
CA SER A 38 2.83 4.99 9.18
C SER A 38 2.49 3.78 8.30
N VAL A 39 2.89 2.58 8.69
CA VAL A 39 2.56 1.35 7.95
C VAL A 39 1.05 1.10 7.99
N ILE A 40 0.44 1.17 9.18
CA ILE A 40 -1.00 0.94 9.37
C ILE A 40 -1.81 1.98 8.59
N ASP A 41 -1.51 3.27 8.76
CA ASP A 41 -2.24 4.35 8.09
C ASP A 41 -2.08 4.28 6.57
N GLY A 42 -0.87 3.96 6.09
CA GLY A 42 -0.62 3.79 4.66
C GLY A 42 -1.36 2.60 4.06
N LEU A 43 -1.49 1.50 4.80
CA LEU A 43 -2.31 0.34 4.41
C LEU A 43 -3.80 0.69 4.35
N LEU A 44 -4.31 1.45 5.33
CA LEU A 44 -5.70 1.91 5.33
C LEU A 44 -6.00 2.82 4.13
N MET A 45 -5.09 3.74 3.80
CA MET A 45 -5.19 4.58 2.60
C MET A 45 -5.21 3.73 1.32
N PHE A 46 -4.34 2.72 1.24
CA PHE A 46 -4.27 1.83 0.08
C PHE A 46 -5.53 0.97 -0.07
N ASN A 47 -6.07 0.44 1.03
CA ASN A 47 -7.32 -0.32 1.00
C ASN A 47 -8.49 0.52 0.52
N ARG A 48 -8.62 1.77 1.00
CA ARG A 48 -9.65 2.70 0.51
C ARG A 48 -9.54 2.91 -1.00
N TYR A 49 -8.31 3.13 -1.50
CA TYR A 49 -8.06 3.27 -2.93
C TYR A 49 -8.50 2.02 -3.73
N LEU A 50 -8.21 0.81 -3.25
CA LEU A 50 -8.66 -0.43 -3.89
C LEU A 50 -10.19 -0.55 -3.90
N ASP A 51 -10.85 -0.16 -2.81
CA ASP A 51 -12.32 -0.20 -2.72
C ASP A 51 -12.98 0.81 -3.68
N GLU A 52 -12.39 2.00 -3.84
CA GLU A 52 -12.84 2.99 -4.84
C GLU A 52 -12.71 2.42 -6.26
N GLN A 53 -11.58 1.79 -6.60
CA GLN A 53 -11.39 1.16 -7.91
C GLN A 53 -12.38 0.00 -8.17
N ARG A 54 -12.74 -0.79 -7.15
CA ARG A 54 -13.75 -1.86 -7.31
C ARG A 54 -15.14 -1.32 -7.61
N LYS A 55 -15.51 -0.17 -7.01
CA LYS A 55 -16.80 0.49 -7.24
C LYS A 55 -16.92 1.13 -8.62
N GLU A 56 -15.81 1.48 -9.26
CA GLU A 56 -15.81 2.05 -10.62
C GLU A 56 -16.00 0.98 -11.71
N VAL A 57 -15.72 -0.29 -11.39
CA VAL A 57 -15.79 -1.42 -12.35
C VAL A 57 -17.06 -2.26 -12.18
N GLY A 58 -17.78 -2.11 -11.06
CA GLY A 58 -19.05 -2.80 -10.76
C GLY A 58 -20.26 -1.94 -11.04
#